data_AF-A0A6N8J876-F1
#
_entry.id   AF-A0A6N8J876-F1
#
_cell.length_a   1.000
_cell.length_b   1.000
_cell.length_c   1.000
_cell.angle_alpha   90.00
_cell.angle_beta   90.00
_cell.angle_gamma   90.00
#
_symmetry.space_group_name_H-M   'P 1'
#
loop_
_entity.id
_entity.type
_entity.pdbx_description
1 polymer ?
#
loop_
_entity_poly.entity_id
_entity_poly.type
_entity_poly.pdbx_seq_one_letter_code
_entity_poly.pdbx_strand_id
1 'polypeptide(L)'
;MSEEILTTPFKKIAMALSGGGFRAASFSLGAMSYLHYLKYPGGDEDARMLDNVEFISSASGGTFTGILYSMHIMKGITFEKTYQQLFNFMNGQVLLGDILKRINDDSKWKGDKSRNLINAFAGVYNEELFEGETFGVYWPKGENKRNIEVCFNTTEFYRGISFRFQAASNINPNPQKQAIAGNKYVYFENEETLKKIRLGDIMAASSCFPAGFEPILYPKDFTYESLNEDTLRQALTMKDYNDDTFHPVNNMGLMDGGIDDNQGVFGALLANQRREKDNAPFDLFFITDVASYFMEPYKEPAVSTKGKIRGETVDSLLGPFKRKFFAIRRFVNWGFFIAVILLIASIFGLTYIHDVSLGVLVFSATLLLPLMLAKKIFSNSLAKGIADMLQSSEEDLIKLIKKQVPSTENFSDNTLSLLLKYLKRSRIGVLELMLKTRLNSVLSMVMDINLKQTRRLIFNIFYGDFYDNNKLGSRGVFNVIYELSLQNKHGRQKFLRNKFGKDIPLLTEGCEALNKVAESARTVETSLWYDKEDQKNKRINDVVACGQFTTCAKLLEYIFFVEKTLNDPKKANTIVLDAEQLVIFKSVKEQLLRDWERFKIDPYFQVIAYNRFL
;
A
#
# COMPACT_ATOMS: atom_id res chain seq x y z
N MET A 1 20.95 -6.46 -25.16
CA MET A 1 19.72 -6.48 -25.97
C MET A 1 20.01 -5.59 -27.15
N SER A 2 19.86 -6.09 -28.39
CA SER A 2 19.81 -5.19 -29.55
C SER A 2 18.59 -4.27 -29.37
N GLU A 3 18.76 -2.95 -29.48
CA GLU A 3 17.62 -2.05 -29.55
C GLU A 3 16.77 -2.44 -30.76
N GLU A 4 15.63 -3.07 -30.52
CA GLU A 4 14.68 -3.41 -31.56
C GLU A 4 14.08 -2.12 -32.12
N ILE A 5 13.99 -2.04 -33.44
CA ILE A 5 13.53 -0.82 -34.13
C ILE A 5 12.06 -0.57 -33.77
N LEU A 6 11.77 0.59 -33.19
CA LEU A 6 10.39 0.98 -32.89
C LEU A 6 9.67 1.37 -34.17
N THR A 7 8.62 0.61 -34.52
CA THR A 7 7.84 0.86 -35.75
C THR A 7 6.40 1.31 -35.48
N THR A 8 5.85 0.97 -34.31
CA THR A 8 4.44 1.23 -33.98
C THR A 8 4.28 1.92 -32.61
N PRO A 9 4.68 3.20 -32.44
CA PRO A 9 4.87 3.86 -31.13
C PRO A 9 3.72 3.83 -30.13
N PHE A 10 2.49 3.55 -30.58
CA PHE A 10 1.28 3.60 -29.77
C PHE A 10 0.47 2.31 -29.77
N LYS A 11 0.95 1.23 -30.41
CA LYS A 11 0.12 0.03 -30.69
C LYS A 11 0.03 -0.93 -29.51
N LYS A 12 1.14 -1.21 -28.81
CA LYS A 12 1.17 -2.09 -27.63
C LYS A 12 1.69 -1.33 -26.41
N ILE A 13 0.78 -0.94 -25.53
CA ILE A 13 1.10 -0.12 -24.35
C ILE A 13 1.11 -0.99 -23.09
N ALA A 14 2.22 -0.94 -22.36
CA ALA A 14 2.32 -1.40 -20.98
C ALA A 14 2.15 -0.21 -20.04
N MET A 15 1.17 -0.27 -19.14
CA MET A 15 0.92 0.76 -18.15
C MET A 15 1.38 0.32 -16.76
N ALA A 16 2.07 1.20 -16.04
CA ALA A 16 2.54 0.93 -14.68
C ALA A 16 1.97 1.99 -13.71
N LEU A 17 1.17 1.54 -12.73
CA LEU A 17 0.40 2.40 -11.83
C LEU A 17 1.03 2.40 -10.43
N SER A 18 1.60 3.53 -10.02
CA SER A 18 2.38 3.55 -8.79
C SER A 18 1.56 3.52 -7.51
N GLY A 19 2.22 3.22 -6.39
CA GLY A 19 1.68 3.35 -5.05
C GLY A 19 1.62 4.79 -4.53
N GLY A 20 0.70 5.03 -3.60
CA GLY A 20 0.50 6.35 -2.97
C GLY A 20 -0.94 6.62 -2.51
N GLY A 21 -1.68 5.60 -2.08
CA GLY A 21 -3.06 5.72 -1.61
C GLY A 21 -4.04 6.23 -2.68
N PHE A 22 -5.12 6.88 -2.25
CA PHE A 22 -6.16 7.41 -3.13
C PHE A 22 -5.66 8.51 -4.06
N ARG A 23 -4.59 9.21 -3.69
CA ARG A 23 -3.89 10.14 -4.60
C ARG A 23 -3.36 9.41 -5.83
N ALA A 24 -2.73 8.24 -5.64
CA ALA A 24 -2.24 7.44 -6.75
C ALA A 24 -3.38 6.88 -7.62
N ALA A 25 -4.42 6.35 -6.98
CA ALA A 25 -5.61 5.84 -7.66
C ALA A 25 -6.29 6.93 -8.51
N SER A 26 -6.50 8.13 -7.94
CA SER A 26 -7.12 9.27 -8.61
C SER A 26 -6.27 9.82 -9.77
N PHE A 27 -4.95 9.91 -9.58
CA PHE A 27 -4.05 10.36 -10.64
C PHE A 27 -3.99 9.37 -11.81
N SER A 28 -3.95 8.06 -11.49
CA SER A 28 -4.00 6.97 -12.47
C SER A 28 -5.34 6.96 -13.22
N LEU A 29 -6.46 7.18 -12.51
CA LEU A 29 -7.78 7.32 -13.10
C LEU A 29 -7.83 8.51 -14.07
N GLY A 30 -7.25 9.65 -13.69
CA GLY A 30 -7.09 10.81 -14.56
C GLY A 30 -6.31 10.48 -15.82
N ALA A 31 -5.16 9.81 -15.69
CA ALA A 31 -4.36 9.41 -16.84
C ALA A 31 -5.13 8.47 -17.79
N MET A 32 -5.77 7.42 -17.27
CA MET A 32 -6.57 6.51 -18.07
C MET A 32 -7.77 7.20 -18.73
N SER A 33 -8.43 8.13 -18.03
CA SER A 33 -9.56 8.89 -18.59
C SER A 33 -9.16 9.76 -19.77
N TYR A 34 -7.94 10.31 -19.77
CA TYR A 34 -7.43 11.04 -20.90
C TYR A 34 -7.05 10.12 -22.07
N LEU A 35 -6.42 8.97 -21.79
CA LEU A 35 -6.16 7.95 -22.82
C LEU A 35 -7.47 7.40 -23.43
N HIS A 36 -8.54 7.28 -22.64
CA HIS A 36 -9.85 6.89 -23.13
C HIS A 36 -10.50 7.98 -23.99
N TYR A 37 -10.25 9.26 -23.69
CA TYR A 37 -10.73 10.36 -24.51
C TYR A 37 -9.98 10.48 -25.85
N LEU A 38 -8.67 10.23 -25.85
CA LEU A 38 -7.81 10.38 -27.02
C LEU A 38 -8.17 9.31 -28.09
N LYS A 39 -8.56 9.74 -29.29
CA LYS A 39 -8.87 8.79 -30.38
C LYS A 39 -7.59 8.15 -30.91
N TYR A 40 -7.69 6.88 -31.26
CA TYR A 40 -6.61 6.12 -31.90
C TYR A 40 -6.95 5.82 -33.38
N PRO A 41 -6.38 6.55 -34.34
CA PRO A 41 -6.69 6.39 -35.77
C PRO A 41 -6.23 5.07 -36.39
N GLY A 42 -5.44 4.27 -35.68
CA GLY A 42 -4.95 2.97 -36.17
C GLY A 42 -5.86 1.79 -35.84
N GLY A 43 -7.09 2.06 -35.38
CA GLY A 43 -8.12 1.06 -35.09
C GLY A 43 -9.45 1.42 -35.75
N ASP A 44 -10.54 0.85 -35.24
CA ASP A 44 -11.90 1.17 -35.68
C ASP A 44 -12.27 2.64 -35.39
N GLU A 45 -13.37 3.14 -35.97
CA GLU A 45 -13.79 4.56 -35.87
C GLU A 45 -13.88 5.09 -34.42
N ASP A 46 -14.26 4.21 -33.48
CA ASP A 46 -14.39 4.53 -32.07
C ASP A 46 -13.16 4.17 -31.21
N ALA A 47 -12.11 3.62 -31.81
CA ALA A 47 -10.91 3.21 -31.08
C ALA A 47 -10.29 4.38 -30.30
N ARG A 48 -9.90 4.08 -29.07
CA ARG A 48 -9.27 5.01 -28.12
C ARG A 48 -7.84 4.58 -27.84
N MET A 49 -6.99 5.52 -27.45
CA MET A 49 -5.60 5.23 -27.09
C MET A 49 -5.52 4.22 -25.94
N LEU A 50 -6.49 4.28 -25.01
CA LEU A 50 -6.59 3.34 -23.91
C LEU A 50 -6.83 1.90 -24.39
N ASP A 51 -7.39 1.69 -25.58
CA ASP A 51 -7.64 0.35 -26.16
C ASP A 51 -6.36 -0.44 -26.44
N ASN A 52 -5.26 0.27 -26.68
CA ASN A 52 -3.94 -0.29 -26.93
C ASN A 52 -3.18 -0.66 -25.65
N VAL A 53 -3.76 -0.46 -24.46
CA VAL A 53 -3.20 -0.94 -23.20
C VAL A 53 -3.44 -2.44 -23.06
N GLU A 54 -2.38 -3.22 -23.30
CA GLU A 54 -2.40 -4.69 -23.25
C GLU A 54 -1.89 -5.25 -21.92
N PHE A 55 -1.22 -4.42 -21.11
CA PHE A 55 -0.66 -4.83 -19.83
C PHE A 55 -0.79 -3.74 -18.77
N ILE A 56 -1.17 -4.14 -17.55
CA ILE A 56 -1.15 -3.28 -16.37
C ILE A 56 -0.34 -3.93 -15.25
N SER A 57 0.67 -3.20 -14.77
CA SER A 57 1.28 -3.48 -13.48
C SER A 57 0.91 -2.39 -12.48
N SER A 58 0.77 -2.74 -11.20
CA SER A 58 0.44 -1.76 -10.17
C SER A 58 0.89 -2.16 -8.78
N ALA A 59 1.00 -1.17 -7.90
CA ALA A 59 1.23 -1.36 -6.47
C ALA A 59 0.36 -0.41 -5.65
N SER A 60 -0.06 -0.84 -4.45
CA SER A 60 -0.74 -0.01 -3.46
C SER A 60 -1.92 0.76 -4.07
N GLY A 61 -1.99 2.08 -3.85
CA GLY A 61 -3.02 2.95 -4.43
C GLY A 61 -3.31 2.75 -5.92
N GLY A 62 -2.28 2.54 -6.77
CA GLY A 62 -2.48 2.30 -8.19
C GLY A 62 -3.25 1.01 -8.51
N THR A 63 -3.24 0.04 -7.60
CA THR A 63 -3.92 -1.26 -7.75
C THR A 63 -5.45 -1.12 -7.69
N PHE A 64 -5.99 -0.08 -7.05
CA PHE A 64 -7.43 0.18 -7.10
C PHE A 64 -7.90 0.42 -8.54
N THR A 65 -7.21 1.33 -9.24
CA THR A 65 -7.48 1.63 -10.64
C THR A 65 -7.17 0.44 -11.53
N GLY A 66 -6.03 -0.22 -11.28
CA GLY A 66 -5.59 -1.38 -12.07
C GLY A 66 -6.59 -2.54 -12.03
N ILE A 67 -7.04 -2.96 -10.85
CA ILE A 67 -8.01 -4.04 -10.69
C ILE A 67 -9.36 -3.63 -11.28
N LEU A 68 -9.92 -2.48 -10.88
CA LEU A 68 -11.28 -2.15 -11.29
C LEU A 68 -11.40 -2.02 -12.82
N TYR A 69 -10.44 -1.33 -13.45
CA TYR A 69 -10.43 -1.17 -14.89
C TYR A 69 -10.28 -2.50 -15.63
N SER A 70 -9.29 -3.31 -15.24
CA SER A 70 -9.04 -4.58 -15.93
C SER A 70 -10.18 -5.58 -15.70
N MET A 71 -10.74 -5.66 -14.48
CA MET A 71 -11.96 -6.40 -14.17
C MET A 71 -13.13 -5.96 -15.06
N HIS A 72 -13.37 -4.65 -15.19
CA HIS A 72 -14.44 -4.11 -16.03
C HIS A 72 -14.26 -4.47 -17.51
N ILE A 73 -13.05 -4.38 -18.05
CA ILE A 73 -12.75 -4.85 -19.41
C ILE A 73 -13.09 -6.33 -19.57
N MET A 74 -12.64 -7.16 -18.64
CA MET A 74 -12.89 -8.60 -18.69
C MET A 74 -14.39 -8.95 -18.59
N LYS A 75 -15.21 -8.04 -18.05
CA LYS A 75 -16.68 -8.14 -17.96
C LYS A 75 -17.43 -7.39 -19.06
N GLY A 76 -16.74 -6.72 -20.00
CA GLY A 76 -17.38 -5.91 -21.04
C GLY A 76 -18.05 -4.63 -20.53
N ILE A 77 -17.64 -4.13 -19.36
CA ILE A 77 -18.12 -2.90 -18.76
C ILE A 77 -17.31 -1.71 -19.32
N THR A 78 -18.00 -0.61 -19.62
CA THR A 78 -17.38 0.58 -20.22
C THR A 78 -16.47 1.32 -19.25
N PHE A 79 -15.51 2.08 -19.79
CA PHE A 79 -14.59 2.87 -18.98
C PHE A 79 -15.30 3.97 -18.17
N GLU A 80 -16.38 4.55 -18.69
CA GLU A 80 -17.15 5.57 -17.97
C GLU A 80 -17.72 5.03 -16.66
N LYS A 81 -18.21 3.77 -16.66
CA LYS A 81 -18.68 3.11 -15.43
C LYS A 81 -17.53 2.85 -14.46
N THR A 82 -16.38 2.40 -14.96
CA THR A 82 -15.14 2.28 -14.17
C THR A 82 -14.79 3.60 -13.50
N TYR A 83 -14.84 4.70 -14.25
CA TYR A 83 -14.54 6.04 -13.75
C TYR A 83 -15.51 6.43 -12.64
N GLN A 84 -16.82 6.30 -12.86
CA GLN A 84 -17.83 6.65 -11.87
C GLN A 84 -17.67 5.87 -10.57
N GLN A 85 -17.53 4.55 -10.68
CA GLN A 85 -17.45 3.66 -9.53
C GLN A 85 -16.21 3.95 -8.69
N LEU A 86 -15.03 4.09 -9.32
CA LEU A 86 -13.81 4.41 -8.59
C LEU A 86 -13.84 5.82 -8.00
N PHE A 87 -14.30 6.81 -8.78
CA PHE A 87 -14.39 8.19 -8.32
C PHE A 87 -15.31 8.32 -7.10
N ASN A 88 -16.49 7.68 -7.14
CA ASN A 88 -17.45 7.67 -6.03
C ASN A 88 -16.89 6.94 -4.80
N PHE A 89 -16.24 5.79 -5.02
CA PHE A 89 -15.60 5.02 -3.94
C PHE A 89 -14.55 5.86 -3.20
N MET A 90 -13.70 6.57 -3.94
CA MET A 90 -12.65 7.42 -3.33
C MET A 90 -13.20 8.68 -2.67
N ASN A 91 -14.31 9.22 -3.17
CA ASN A 91 -14.94 10.43 -2.64
C ASN A 91 -15.84 10.18 -1.41
N GLY A 92 -16.17 8.92 -1.11
CA GLY A 92 -17.08 8.55 -0.02
C GLY A 92 -16.49 8.78 1.38
N GLN A 93 -17.23 9.46 2.27
CA GLN A 93 -16.90 9.61 3.70
C GLN A 93 -17.06 8.30 4.51
N VAL A 94 -17.59 7.25 3.90
CA VAL A 94 -18.15 6.10 4.61
C VAL A 94 -17.12 5.00 4.81
N LEU A 95 -16.06 4.93 3.99
CA LEU A 95 -15.10 3.81 4.00
C LEU A 95 -14.57 3.49 5.40
N LEU A 96 -14.04 4.48 6.13
CA LEU A 96 -13.53 4.25 7.49
C LEU A 96 -14.65 3.83 8.46
N GLY A 97 -15.85 4.40 8.30
CA GLY A 97 -17.03 4.01 9.06
C GLY A 97 -17.44 2.55 8.81
N ASP A 98 -17.45 2.13 7.54
CA ASP A 98 -17.81 0.77 7.14
C ASP A 98 -16.76 -0.26 7.58
N ILE A 99 -15.48 0.12 7.56
CA ILE A 99 -14.38 -0.70 8.09
C ILE A 99 -14.53 -0.88 9.61
N LEU A 100 -14.77 0.21 10.35
CA LEU A 100 -14.97 0.17 11.80
C LEU A 100 -16.28 -0.54 12.17
N LYS A 101 -17.30 -0.48 11.31
CA LYS A 101 -18.53 -1.26 11.48
C LYS A 101 -18.25 -2.74 11.27
N ARG A 102 -17.54 -3.09 10.20
CA ARG A 102 -17.17 -4.47 9.86
C ARG A 102 -16.29 -5.11 10.94
N ILE A 103 -15.28 -4.39 11.44
CA ILE A 103 -14.41 -4.94 12.48
C ILE A 103 -15.18 -5.24 13.76
N ASN A 104 -16.29 -4.53 14.04
CA ASN A 104 -17.13 -4.73 15.22
C ASN A 104 -18.31 -5.71 14.99
N ASP A 105 -18.54 -6.15 13.76
CA ASP A 105 -19.63 -7.07 13.41
C ASP A 105 -19.16 -8.54 13.41
N ASP A 106 -19.45 -9.26 14.49
CA ASP A 106 -19.08 -10.67 14.67
C ASP A 106 -19.59 -11.59 13.54
N SER A 107 -20.69 -11.22 12.86
CA SER A 107 -21.24 -12.02 11.77
C SER A 107 -20.35 -12.03 10.53
N LYS A 108 -19.46 -11.03 10.39
CA LYS A 108 -18.50 -10.88 9.28
C LYS A 108 -17.20 -11.66 9.50
N TRP A 109 -17.01 -12.25 10.68
CA TRP A 109 -15.78 -12.97 11.08
C TRP A 109 -16.00 -14.47 11.30
N LYS A 110 -16.81 -15.08 10.44
CA LYS A 110 -17.00 -16.54 10.42
C LYS A 110 -15.85 -17.18 9.64
N GLY A 111 -15.14 -18.14 10.24
CA GLY A 111 -14.01 -18.85 9.64
C GLY A 111 -12.65 -18.48 10.25
N ASP A 112 -11.57 -18.84 9.56
CA ASP A 112 -10.19 -18.75 10.10
C ASP A 112 -9.50 -17.41 9.84
N LYS A 113 -10.11 -16.54 9.01
CA LYS A 113 -9.58 -15.21 8.66
C LYS A 113 -9.40 -14.33 9.89
N SER A 114 -8.23 -13.70 10.01
CA SER A 114 -7.87 -12.93 11.21
C SER A 114 -8.70 -11.65 11.33
N ARG A 115 -9.33 -11.43 12.49
CA ARG A 115 -10.03 -10.17 12.82
C ARG A 115 -9.04 -9.06 13.13
N ASN A 116 -8.67 -8.30 12.10
CA ASN A 116 -7.78 -7.14 12.17
C ASN A 116 -8.22 -6.05 11.18
N LEU A 117 -7.53 -4.91 11.19
CA LEU A 117 -7.91 -3.76 10.39
C LEU A 117 -7.78 -4.05 8.89
N ILE A 118 -6.68 -4.67 8.45
CA ILE A 118 -6.45 -4.92 7.03
C ILE A 118 -7.46 -5.90 6.42
N ASN A 119 -7.87 -6.94 7.15
CA ASN A 119 -8.90 -7.86 6.69
C ASN A 119 -10.30 -7.22 6.68
N ALA A 120 -10.52 -6.20 7.52
CA ALA A 120 -11.74 -5.41 7.46
C ALA A 120 -11.77 -4.55 6.17
N PHE A 121 -10.65 -3.90 5.82
CA PHE A 121 -10.47 -3.23 4.52
C PHE A 121 -10.70 -4.19 3.36
N ALA A 122 -10.08 -5.36 3.37
CA ALA A 122 -10.21 -6.36 2.30
C ALA A 122 -11.67 -6.76 2.05
N GLY A 123 -12.44 -6.93 3.13
CA GLY A 123 -13.87 -7.23 3.05
C GLY A 123 -14.71 -6.08 2.50
N VAL A 124 -14.40 -4.83 2.87
CA VAL A 124 -15.09 -3.64 2.32
C VAL A 124 -14.75 -3.45 0.84
N TYR A 125 -13.49 -3.57 0.44
CA TYR A 125 -13.09 -3.52 -0.97
C TYR A 125 -13.83 -4.58 -1.80
N ASN A 126 -13.91 -5.81 -1.27
CA ASN A 126 -14.62 -6.88 -1.94
C ASN A 126 -16.11 -6.59 -2.11
N GLU A 127 -16.77 -6.03 -1.09
CA GLU A 127 -18.22 -5.78 -1.12
C GLU A 127 -18.60 -4.51 -1.91
N GLU A 128 -17.88 -3.41 -1.71
CA GLU A 128 -18.25 -2.09 -2.24
C GLU A 128 -17.61 -1.75 -3.58
N LEU A 129 -16.39 -2.24 -3.84
CA LEU A 129 -15.66 -1.89 -5.07
C LEU A 129 -15.65 -3.02 -6.09
N PHE A 130 -15.46 -4.27 -5.66
CA PHE A 130 -15.32 -5.41 -6.56
C PHE A 130 -16.55 -6.33 -6.62
N GLU A 131 -17.63 -6.01 -5.90
CA GLU A 131 -18.92 -6.71 -5.98
C GLU A 131 -18.82 -8.24 -5.77
N GLY A 132 -17.88 -8.68 -4.95
CA GLY A 132 -17.63 -10.09 -4.65
C GLY A 132 -16.78 -10.83 -5.68
N GLU A 133 -16.21 -10.14 -6.67
CA GLU A 133 -15.44 -10.77 -7.74
C GLU A 133 -14.13 -11.39 -7.27
N THR A 134 -13.74 -12.44 -7.98
CA THR A 134 -12.49 -13.17 -7.74
C THR A 134 -11.51 -12.95 -8.88
N PHE A 135 -10.26 -13.32 -8.64
CA PHE A 135 -9.20 -13.27 -9.64
C PHE A 135 -9.52 -14.14 -10.88
N GLY A 136 -10.46 -15.08 -10.75
CA GLY A 136 -10.99 -15.87 -11.85
C GLY A 136 -11.59 -15.06 -13.00
N VAL A 137 -11.91 -13.77 -12.79
CA VAL A 137 -12.37 -12.86 -13.84
C VAL A 137 -11.40 -12.77 -15.03
N TYR A 138 -10.10 -12.99 -14.81
CA TYR A 138 -9.09 -12.97 -15.88
C TYR A 138 -9.04 -14.25 -16.74
N TRP A 139 -9.90 -15.24 -16.44
CA TRP A 139 -10.11 -16.45 -17.25
C TRP A 139 -11.58 -16.56 -17.70
N PRO A 140 -12.06 -15.67 -18.58
CA PRO A 140 -13.45 -15.62 -18.99
C PRO A 140 -13.86 -16.90 -19.75
N LYS A 141 -15.08 -17.39 -19.52
CA LYS A 141 -15.62 -18.61 -20.15
C LYS A 141 -16.17 -18.40 -21.58
N GLY A 142 -15.79 -17.33 -22.27
CA GLY A 142 -16.32 -16.98 -23.60
C GLY A 142 -15.39 -16.09 -24.42
N GLU A 143 -15.80 -15.77 -25.64
CA GLU A 143 -15.08 -14.87 -26.55
C GLU A 143 -15.24 -13.42 -26.08
N ASN A 144 -14.43 -13.00 -25.12
CA ASN A 144 -14.27 -11.58 -24.85
C ASN A 144 -13.36 -10.96 -25.93
N LYS A 145 -13.85 -9.93 -26.62
CA LYS A 145 -13.12 -9.29 -27.73
C LYS A 145 -11.87 -8.54 -27.28
N ARG A 146 -11.85 -8.09 -26.03
CA ARG A 146 -10.76 -7.30 -25.47
C ARG A 146 -10.09 -8.06 -24.35
N ASN A 147 -8.75 -7.99 -24.35
CA ASN A 147 -7.95 -8.76 -23.43
C ASN A 147 -6.85 -7.92 -22.79
N ILE A 148 -6.49 -8.25 -21.54
CA ILE A 148 -5.48 -7.52 -20.79
C ILE A 148 -4.70 -8.45 -19.86
N GLU A 149 -3.38 -8.33 -19.87
CA GLU A 149 -2.50 -8.98 -18.89
C GLU A 149 -2.34 -8.06 -17.67
N VAL A 150 -2.38 -8.65 -16.48
CA VAL A 150 -2.31 -7.90 -15.22
C VAL A 150 -1.20 -8.41 -14.30
N CYS A 151 -0.65 -7.50 -13.50
CA CYS A 151 0.35 -7.76 -12.49
C CYS A 151 0.10 -6.85 -11.27
N PHE A 152 -0.50 -7.41 -10.21
CA PHE A 152 -0.74 -6.68 -8.96
C PHE A 152 0.36 -7.06 -7.96
N ASN A 153 1.22 -6.08 -7.67
CA ASN A 153 2.41 -6.30 -6.85
C ASN A 153 2.08 -6.29 -5.36
N THR A 154 2.67 -7.22 -4.63
CA THR A 154 2.78 -7.25 -3.17
C THR A 154 4.23 -7.60 -2.80
N THR A 155 4.62 -7.51 -1.55
CA THR A 155 5.94 -7.96 -1.06
C THR A 155 5.75 -9.13 -0.11
N GLU A 156 6.42 -10.25 -0.36
CA GLU A 156 6.35 -11.43 0.50
C GLU A 156 7.48 -11.46 1.53
N PHE A 157 7.21 -12.01 2.72
CA PHE A 157 8.15 -12.00 3.85
C PHE A 157 9.00 -13.27 3.99
N TYR A 158 8.93 -14.20 3.03
CA TYR A 158 9.77 -15.38 3.02
C TYR A 158 11.16 -15.10 2.43
N ARG A 159 11.25 -14.39 1.30
CA ARG A 159 12.51 -13.90 0.70
C ARG A 159 12.65 -12.39 0.72
N GLY A 160 11.60 -11.65 1.07
CA GLY A 160 11.63 -10.19 1.12
C GLY A 160 11.61 -9.55 -0.26
N ILE A 161 11.00 -10.19 -1.26
CA ILE A 161 10.91 -9.70 -2.63
C ILE A 161 9.45 -9.55 -3.09
N SER A 162 9.22 -8.96 -4.25
CA SER A 162 7.89 -8.86 -4.84
C SER A 162 7.26 -10.25 -5.07
N PHE A 163 6.02 -10.39 -4.64
CA PHE A 163 5.08 -11.42 -5.03
C PHE A 163 4.02 -10.79 -5.96
N ARG A 164 3.74 -11.41 -7.11
CA ARG A 164 2.89 -10.81 -8.14
C ARG A 164 1.64 -11.64 -8.34
N PHE A 165 0.48 -11.10 -8.01
CA PHE A 165 -0.77 -11.65 -8.51
C PHE A 165 -0.89 -11.27 -9.98
N GLN A 166 -0.52 -12.19 -10.86
CA GLN A 166 -0.50 -11.95 -12.30
C GLN A 166 -1.35 -12.98 -13.04
N ALA A 167 -2.00 -12.49 -14.08
CA ALA A 167 -2.77 -13.30 -15.01
C ALA A 167 -2.42 -12.83 -16.41
N ALA A 168 -1.84 -13.73 -17.21
CA ALA A 168 -1.72 -13.54 -18.64
C ALA A 168 -2.94 -14.20 -19.26
N SER A 169 -3.87 -13.38 -19.73
CA SER A 169 -4.94 -13.91 -20.54
C SER A 169 -4.40 -14.42 -21.89
N ASN A 170 -5.23 -15.09 -22.68
CA ASN A 170 -4.95 -15.81 -23.94
C ASN A 170 -4.21 -15.03 -25.06
N ILE A 171 -3.67 -13.84 -24.79
CA ILE A 171 -2.78 -13.06 -25.66
C ILE A 171 -1.52 -13.86 -26.02
N ASN A 172 -1.11 -14.83 -25.19
CA ASN A 172 0.04 -15.68 -25.47
C ASN A 172 -0.40 -17.12 -25.81
N PRO A 173 -0.26 -17.59 -27.07
CA PRO A 173 -0.75 -18.91 -27.51
C PRO A 173 0.06 -20.08 -26.93
N ASN A 174 1.09 -19.83 -26.12
CA ASN A 174 1.89 -20.86 -25.48
C ASN A 174 1.60 -20.94 -23.96
N PRO A 175 0.81 -21.94 -23.50
CA PRO A 175 0.52 -22.17 -22.09
C PRO A 175 1.79 -22.34 -21.23
N GLN A 176 2.89 -22.85 -21.80
CA GLN A 176 4.15 -23.06 -21.09
C GLN A 176 4.94 -21.77 -20.82
N LYS A 177 4.50 -20.62 -21.36
CA LYS A 177 5.14 -19.30 -21.19
C LYS A 177 4.27 -18.27 -20.47
N GLN A 178 3.16 -18.70 -19.87
CA GLN A 178 2.22 -17.82 -19.18
C GLN A 178 2.83 -17.19 -17.91
N ALA A 179 2.27 -16.06 -17.52
CA ALA A 179 2.66 -15.36 -16.30
C ALA A 179 2.23 -16.18 -15.07
N ILE A 180 3.20 -16.78 -14.38
CA ILE A 180 2.95 -17.56 -13.15
C ILE A 180 2.77 -16.61 -11.96
N ALA A 181 1.66 -16.67 -11.24
CA ALA A 181 1.47 -15.85 -10.05
C ALA A 181 2.51 -16.16 -8.97
N GLY A 182 3.15 -15.11 -8.46
CA GLY A 182 4.19 -15.15 -7.44
C GLY A 182 5.53 -14.62 -7.92
N ASN A 183 6.59 -15.35 -7.62
CA ASN A 183 7.97 -15.08 -7.99
C ASN A 183 8.78 -16.38 -8.13
N LYS A 184 10.09 -16.28 -8.35
CA LYS A 184 10.97 -17.46 -8.54
C LYS A 184 10.93 -18.47 -7.37
N TYR A 185 10.70 -17.99 -6.15
CA TYR A 185 10.81 -18.77 -4.92
C TYR A 185 9.47 -19.13 -4.30
N VAL A 186 8.43 -18.33 -4.55
CA VAL A 186 7.08 -18.54 -4.01
C VAL A 186 6.09 -18.31 -5.14
N TYR A 187 5.38 -19.35 -5.56
CA TYR A 187 4.51 -19.27 -6.73
C TYR A 187 3.34 -20.26 -6.68
N PHE A 188 2.30 -19.97 -7.44
CA PHE A 188 1.18 -20.88 -7.67
C PHE A 188 1.51 -21.81 -8.85
N GLU A 189 1.45 -23.13 -8.65
CA GLU A 189 1.63 -24.10 -9.73
C GLU A 189 0.38 -24.29 -10.58
N ASN A 190 -0.79 -24.10 -9.97
CA ASN A 190 -2.09 -24.22 -10.61
C ASN A 190 -2.93 -22.97 -10.34
N GLU A 191 -3.63 -22.52 -11.38
CA GLU A 191 -4.51 -21.37 -11.36
C GLU A 191 -5.86 -21.65 -10.70
N GLU A 192 -6.30 -22.90 -10.53
CA GLU A 192 -7.66 -23.20 -10.03
C GLU A 192 -7.95 -22.64 -8.64
N THR A 193 -6.96 -22.69 -7.74
CA THR A 193 -7.09 -22.07 -6.41
C THR A 193 -6.91 -20.55 -6.50
N LEU A 194 -5.98 -20.09 -7.33
CA LEU A 194 -5.72 -18.66 -7.57
C LEU A 194 -6.98 -17.95 -8.09
N LYS A 195 -7.74 -18.56 -9.01
CA LYS A 195 -9.01 -18.06 -9.57
C LYS A 195 -10.08 -17.83 -8.51
N LYS A 196 -9.99 -18.48 -7.35
CA LYS A 196 -10.95 -18.35 -6.24
C LYS A 196 -10.58 -17.24 -5.26
N ILE A 197 -9.36 -16.69 -5.32
CA ILE A 197 -8.92 -15.59 -4.46
C ILE A 197 -9.72 -14.33 -4.80
N ARG A 198 -10.30 -13.68 -3.78
CA ARG A 198 -11.07 -12.44 -3.95
C ARG A 198 -10.19 -11.28 -4.35
N LEU A 199 -10.69 -10.43 -5.26
CA LEU A 199 -9.98 -9.22 -5.69
C LEU A 199 -9.75 -8.25 -4.51
N GLY A 200 -10.67 -8.20 -3.54
CA GLY A 200 -10.51 -7.39 -2.33
C GLY A 200 -9.32 -7.79 -1.47
N ASP A 201 -8.97 -9.08 -1.42
CA ASP A 201 -7.81 -9.56 -0.67
C ASP A 201 -6.50 -9.26 -1.39
N ILE A 202 -6.48 -9.36 -2.73
CA ILE A 202 -5.33 -8.94 -3.55
C ILE A 202 -5.09 -7.43 -3.39
N MET A 203 -6.16 -6.63 -3.44
CA MET A 203 -6.08 -5.18 -3.23
C MET A 203 -5.57 -4.83 -1.83
N ALA A 204 -6.07 -5.50 -0.79
CA ALA A 204 -5.59 -5.31 0.58
C ALA A 204 -4.13 -5.72 0.73
N ALA A 205 -3.72 -6.87 0.18
CA ALA A 205 -2.33 -7.30 0.16
C ALA A 205 -1.42 -6.25 -0.51
N SER A 206 -1.86 -5.66 -1.63
CA SER A 206 -1.08 -4.66 -2.35
C SER A 206 -0.98 -3.30 -1.65
N SER A 207 -1.93 -2.96 -0.76
CA SER A 207 -2.04 -1.64 -0.10
C SER A 207 -1.82 -1.64 1.42
N CYS A 208 -1.46 -2.77 2.03
CA CYS A 208 -1.20 -2.87 3.47
C CYS A 208 0.19 -2.34 3.86
N PHE A 209 0.37 -1.02 3.83
CA PHE A 209 1.68 -0.39 4.04
C PHE A 209 2.21 -0.54 5.48
N PRO A 210 3.56 -0.59 5.67
CA PRO A 210 4.17 -0.72 6.98
C PRO A 210 3.75 0.39 7.95
N ALA A 211 3.69 0.08 9.25
CA ALA A 211 3.24 0.95 10.34
C ALA A 211 1.75 1.32 10.37
N GLY A 212 1.04 1.26 9.23
CA GLY A 212 -0.41 1.45 9.17
C GLY A 212 -1.21 0.16 9.40
N PHE A 213 -0.67 -0.98 8.96
CA PHE A 213 -1.38 -2.26 8.96
C PHE A 213 -0.50 -3.43 9.38
N GLU A 214 -1.14 -4.48 9.87
CA GLU A 214 -0.54 -5.81 9.96
C GLU A 214 -0.36 -6.41 8.55
N PRO A 215 0.64 -7.30 8.33
CA PRO A 215 0.72 -8.08 7.10
C PRO A 215 -0.53 -8.94 6.92
N ILE A 216 -1.00 -9.10 5.69
CA ILE A 216 -2.04 -10.08 5.37
C ILE A 216 -1.41 -11.48 5.29
N LEU A 217 -2.02 -12.46 5.94
CA LEU A 217 -1.41 -13.77 6.13
C LEU A 217 -1.94 -14.79 5.11
N TYR A 218 -1.11 -15.23 4.18
CA TYR A 218 -1.43 -16.40 3.35
C TYR A 218 -1.01 -17.69 4.07
N PRO A 219 -1.82 -18.77 4.08
CA PRO A 219 -3.17 -18.90 3.53
C PRO A 219 -4.31 -18.38 4.43
N LYS A 220 -4.07 -18.21 5.73
CA LYS A 220 -5.09 -18.00 6.76
C LYS A 220 -6.15 -16.93 6.40
N ASP A 221 -5.70 -15.77 5.94
CA ASP A 221 -6.55 -14.62 5.64
C ASP A 221 -7.20 -14.69 4.24
N PHE A 222 -6.86 -15.70 3.44
CA PHE A 222 -7.44 -15.98 2.13
C PHE A 222 -8.49 -17.10 2.19
N THR A 223 -8.93 -17.48 3.39
CA THR A 223 -9.94 -18.52 3.61
C THR A 223 -11.36 -17.98 3.41
N TYR A 224 -12.20 -18.78 2.77
CA TYR A 224 -13.61 -18.52 2.48
C TYR A 224 -14.44 -19.78 2.74
N GLU A 225 -15.76 -19.67 2.76
CA GLU A 225 -16.65 -20.85 2.84
C GLU A 225 -16.36 -21.88 1.72
N SER A 226 -15.97 -21.41 0.54
CA SER A 226 -15.63 -22.24 -0.62
C SER A 226 -14.14 -22.61 -0.74
N LEU A 227 -13.28 -22.12 0.16
CA LEU A 227 -11.82 -22.26 0.04
C LEU A 227 -11.17 -22.33 1.43
N ASN A 228 -10.75 -23.52 1.83
CA ASN A 228 -10.12 -23.77 3.12
C ASN A 228 -8.60 -23.59 3.09
N GLU A 229 -8.01 -23.57 4.28
CA GLU A 229 -6.58 -23.33 4.47
C GLU A 229 -5.70 -24.39 3.79
N ASP A 230 -6.05 -25.68 3.92
CA ASP A 230 -5.27 -26.77 3.33
C ASP A 230 -5.19 -26.70 1.80
N THR A 231 -6.31 -26.36 1.15
CA THR A 231 -6.37 -26.17 -0.31
C THR A 231 -5.47 -25.02 -0.75
N LEU A 232 -5.44 -23.93 0.02
CA LEU A 232 -4.56 -22.80 -0.22
C LEU A 232 -3.08 -23.17 0.02
N ARG A 233 -2.76 -23.94 1.07
CA ARG A 233 -1.39 -24.42 1.32
C ARG A 233 -0.88 -25.25 0.16
N GLN A 234 -1.67 -26.20 -0.31
CA GLN A 234 -1.30 -27.09 -1.41
C GLN A 234 -1.17 -26.35 -2.76
N ALA A 235 -1.86 -25.22 -2.93
CA ALA A 235 -1.79 -24.45 -4.16
C ALA A 235 -0.51 -23.60 -4.31
N LEU A 236 0.20 -23.33 -3.22
CA LEU A 236 1.39 -22.49 -3.21
C LEU A 236 2.64 -23.37 -3.02
N THR A 237 3.60 -23.21 -3.93
CA THR A 237 4.91 -23.86 -3.85
C THR A 237 5.96 -22.85 -3.41
N MET A 238 6.82 -23.27 -2.49
CA MET A 238 7.96 -22.52 -1.98
C MET A 238 9.26 -23.27 -2.27
N LYS A 239 10.34 -22.53 -2.53
CA LYS A 239 11.70 -23.07 -2.68
C LYS A 239 12.59 -22.64 -1.53
N ASP A 240 13.24 -23.60 -0.89
CA ASP A 240 14.21 -23.36 0.16
C ASP A 240 15.56 -22.85 -0.38
N TYR A 241 16.55 -22.66 0.50
CA TYR A 241 17.86 -22.13 0.09
C TYR A 241 18.71 -23.14 -0.70
N ASN A 242 18.31 -24.41 -0.76
CA ASN A 242 18.92 -25.46 -1.56
C ASN A 242 18.12 -25.72 -2.87
N ASP A 243 17.11 -24.90 -3.15
CA ASP A 243 16.16 -25.04 -4.26
C ASP A 243 15.21 -26.26 -4.12
N ASP A 244 15.09 -26.85 -2.93
CA ASP A 244 14.09 -27.89 -2.64
C ASP A 244 12.68 -27.29 -2.55
N THR A 245 11.72 -27.91 -3.23
CA THR A 245 10.32 -27.46 -3.29
C THR A 245 9.48 -28.03 -2.15
N PHE A 246 8.70 -27.19 -1.49
CA PHE A 246 7.78 -27.58 -0.42
C PHE A 246 6.55 -26.67 -0.39
N HIS A 247 5.50 -27.08 0.32
CA HIS A 247 4.32 -26.24 0.57
C HIS A 247 4.46 -25.46 1.90
N PRO A 248 3.90 -24.25 2.02
CA PRO A 248 3.99 -23.44 3.24
C PRO A 248 3.48 -24.20 4.47
N VAL A 249 4.37 -24.46 5.43
CA VAL A 249 4.03 -25.03 6.74
C VAL A 249 3.48 -23.97 7.68
N ASN A 250 4.02 -22.75 7.60
CA ASN A 250 3.58 -21.60 8.39
C ASN A 250 2.81 -20.60 7.52
N ASN A 251 2.20 -19.59 8.16
CA ASN A 251 1.63 -18.47 7.43
C ASN A 251 2.74 -17.56 6.91
N MET A 252 2.60 -17.11 5.67
CA MET A 252 3.47 -16.15 5.01
C MET A 252 2.80 -14.78 5.00
N GLY A 253 3.53 -13.76 5.46
CA GLY A 253 3.08 -12.38 5.37
C GLY A 253 3.24 -11.83 3.96
N LEU A 254 2.18 -11.19 3.47
CA LEU A 254 2.22 -10.31 2.31
C LEU A 254 2.04 -8.86 2.79
N MET A 255 2.76 -7.94 2.17
CA MET A 255 2.71 -6.52 2.47
C MET A 255 2.64 -5.67 1.19
N ASP A 256 2.39 -4.37 1.34
CA ASP A 256 2.25 -3.41 0.26
C ASP A 256 3.35 -3.55 -0.82
N GLY A 257 2.95 -3.65 -2.09
CA GLY A 257 3.86 -3.86 -3.21
C GLY A 257 4.82 -2.68 -3.45
N GLY A 258 4.52 -1.53 -2.88
CA GLY A 258 5.35 -0.33 -2.90
C GLY A 258 6.62 -0.42 -2.07
N ILE A 259 6.78 -1.45 -1.24
CA ILE A 259 8.04 -1.73 -0.55
C ILE A 259 9.13 -2.12 -1.55
N ASP A 260 8.79 -2.95 -2.56
CA ASP A 260 9.76 -3.50 -3.52
C ASP A 260 9.66 -2.86 -4.93
N ASP A 261 8.45 -2.70 -5.48
CA ASP A 261 8.23 -2.14 -6.83
C ASP A 261 7.08 -1.12 -6.84
N ASN A 262 7.27 0.00 -6.14
CA ASN A 262 6.25 1.06 -6.01
C ASN A 262 5.75 1.60 -7.34
N GLN A 263 6.59 1.68 -8.35
CA GLN A 263 6.18 2.24 -9.63
C GLN A 263 5.56 1.18 -10.55
N GLY A 264 5.55 -0.11 -10.14
CA GLY A 264 5.03 -1.22 -10.92
C GLY A 264 5.88 -1.57 -12.16
N VAL A 265 7.03 -0.93 -12.33
CA VAL A 265 7.73 -0.98 -13.61
C VAL A 265 8.57 -2.25 -13.74
N PHE A 266 9.04 -2.82 -12.64
CA PHE A 266 9.75 -4.10 -12.69
C PHE A 266 8.82 -5.23 -13.19
N GLY A 267 7.55 -5.23 -12.76
CA GLY A 267 6.51 -6.09 -13.33
C GLY A 267 6.36 -5.93 -14.86
N ALA A 268 6.32 -4.69 -15.35
CA ALA A 268 6.24 -4.39 -16.78
C ALA A 268 7.46 -4.85 -17.58
N LEU A 269 8.68 -4.73 -17.03
CA LEU A 269 9.88 -5.26 -17.67
C LEU A 269 9.88 -6.77 -17.76
N LEU A 270 9.48 -7.47 -16.70
CA LEU A 270 9.38 -8.92 -16.73
C LEU A 270 8.35 -9.40 -17.75
N ALA A 271 7.23 -8.70 -17.88
CA ALA A 271 6.26 -8.96 -18.93
C ALA A 271 6.85 -8.72 -20.32
N ASN A 272 7.53 -7.60 -20.53
CA ASN A 272 8.19 -7.32 -21.81
C ASN A 272 9.23 -8.39 -22.18
N GLN A 273 10.07 -8.81 -21.23
CA GLN A 273 11.05 -9.88 -21.44
C GLN A 273 10.41 -11.21 -21.83
N ARG A 274 9.20 -11.50 -21.33
CA ARG A 274 8.43 -12.67 -21.79
C ARG A 274 7.99 -12.47 -23.24
N ARG A 275 7.38 -11.32 -23.55
CA ARG A 275 6.83 -11.03 -24.88
C ARG A 275 7.91 -10.86 -25.97
N GLU A 276 9.10 -10.39 -25.62
CA GLU A 276 10.27 -10.35 -26.52
C GLU A 276 10.63 -11.76 -27.03
N LYS A 277 10.50 -12.80 -26.19
CA LYS A 277 10.72 -14.20 -26.60
C LYS A 277 9.66 -14.71 -27.58
N ASP A 278 8.54 -14.00 -27.70
CA ASP A 278 7.45 -14.29 -28.61
C ASP A 278 7.36 -13.23 -29.74
N ASN A 279 8.42 -12.43 -29.93
CA ASN A 279 8.53 -11.37 -30.94
C ASN A 279 7.36 -10.36 -30.91
N ALA A 280 6.89 -10.05 -29.69
CA ALA A 280 5.75 -9.16 -29.45
C ALA A 280 6.00 -8.16 -28.30
N PRO A 281 7.15 -7.46 -28.24
CA PRO A 281 7.44 -6.50 -27.18
C PRO A 281 6.40 -5.38 -27.09
N PHE A 282 6.39 -4.65 -25.99
CA PHE A 282 5.64 -3.41 -25.90
C PHE A 282 6.32 -2.29 -26.70
N ASP A 283 5.50 -1.49 -27.37
CA ASP A 283 5.93 -0.30 -28.10
C ASP A 283 6.11 0.91 -27.17
N LEU A 284 5.31 0.95 -26.10
CA LEU A 284 5.27 2.06 -25.15
C LEU A 284 5.10 1.56 -23.72
N PHE A 285 5.95 2.06 -22.83
CA PHE A 285 5.83 1.95 -21.38
C PHE A 285 5.32 3.27 -20.84
N PHE A 286 4.09 3.26 -20.33
CA PHE A 286 3.42 4.43 -19.77
C PHE A 286 3.34 4.32 -18.25
N ILE A 287 4.21 5.03 -17.54
CA ILE A 287 4.34 4.93 -16.08
C ILE A 287 3.64 6.12 -15.45
N THR A 288 2.66 5.87 -14.59
CA THR A 288 1.98 6.91 -13.81
C THR A 288 2.48 6.87 -12.37
N ASP A 289 3.05 7.98 -11.88
CA ASP A 289 3.63 8.03 -10.55
C ASP A 289 3.27 9.29 -9.76
N VAL A 290 2.84 9.10 -8.51
CA VAL A 290 2.54 10.19 -7.57
C VAL A 290 3.63 10.40 -6.53
N ALA A 291 4.73 9.66 -6.60
CA ALA A 291 5.87 9.90 -5.73
C ALA A 291 6.56 11.21 -6.10
N SER A 292 7.24 11.81 -5.12
CA SER A 292 8.09 12.97 -5.33
C SER A 292 9.45 12.74 -4.69
N TYR A 293 10.50 13.30 -5.31
CA TYR A 293 11.83 13.34 -4.72
C TYR A 293 11.96 14.39 -3.61
N PHE A 294 10.98 15.28 -3.44
CA PHE A 294 10.95 16.26 -2.36
C PHE A 294 10.78 15.56 -1.00
N MET A 295 11.58 15.95 -0.02
CA MET A 295 11.55 15.45 1.35
C MET A 295 11.45 16.64 2.30
N GLU A 296 10.56 16.56 3.28
CA GLU A 296 10.60 17.51 4.39
C GLU A 296 11.84 17.21 5.25
N PRO A 297 12.61 18.24 5.65
CA PRO A 297 13.71 18.04 6.58
C PRO A 297 13.22 17.39 7.87
N TYR A 298 14.00 16.44 8.40
CA TYR A 298 13.72 15.83 9.70
C TYR A 298 13.62 16.92 10.77
N LYS A 299 12.48 16.95 11.49
CA LYS A 299 12.23 17.85 12.61
C LYS A 299 12.33 17.04 13.90
N GLU A 300 13.27 17.40 14.75
CA GLU A 300 13.37 16.78 16.07
C GLU A 300 12.10 17.07 16.90
N PRO A 301 11.51 16.07 17.57
CA PRO A 301 10.36 16.29 18.44
C PRO A 301 10.69 17.32 19.53
N ALA A 302 9.86 18.34 19.70
CA ALA A 302 10.07 19.33 20.74
C ALA A 302 9.98 18.70 22.15
N VAL A 303 10.87 19.12 23.05
CA VAL A 303 10.87 18.66 24.44
C VAL A 303 9.67 19.27 25.17
N SER A 304 8.63 18.47 25.38
CA SER A 304 7.49 18.88 26.21
C SER A 304 7.79 18.61 27.68
N THR A 305 8.32 19.61 28.39
CA THR A 305 8.51 19.54 29.86
C THR A 305 7.22 19.75 30.65
N LYS A 306 6.09 20.03 29.98
CA LYS A 306 4.79 20.20 30.63
C LYS A 306 4.24 18.85 31.09
N GLY A 307 4.18 18.67 32.42
CA GLY A 307 3.53 17.55 33.09
C GLY A 307 4.28 17.13 34.36
N LYS A 308 3.59 17.06 35.51
CA LYS A 308 4.19 16.69 36.82
C LYS A 308 4.97 15.37 36.77
N ILE A 309 4.51 14.40 35.97
CA ILE A 309 5.11 13.06 35.83
C ILE A 309 6.38 13.08 34.94
N ARG A 310 6.49 14.01 33.99
CA ARG A 310 7.62 14.03 33.03
C ARG A 310 8.94 14.51 33.63
N GLY A 311 8.87 15.28 34.72
CA GLY A 311 10.04 15.73 35.47
C GLY A 311 10.60 14.68 36.45
N GLU A 312 9.79 13.67 36.78
CA GLU A 312 10.14 12.58 37.69
C GLU A 312 11.06 11.56 37.04
N THR A 313 11.84 10.84 37.85
CA THR A 313 12.66 9.72 37.40
C THR A 313 11.85 8.43 37.41
N VAL A 314 12.31 7.42 36.66
CA VAL A 314 11.66 6.11 36.67
C VAL A 314 11.66 5.51 38.09
N ASP A 315 12.78 5.63 38.81
CA ASP A 315 12.87 5.17 40.21
C ASP A 315 11.92 5.93 41.17
N SER A 316 11.75 7.25 41.00
CA SER A 316 10.88 8.03 41.88
C SER A 316 9.40 7.65 41.72
N LEU A 317 9.01 7.13 40.56
CA LEU A 317 7.65 6.65 40.28
C LEU A 317 7.44 5.16 40.60
N LEU A 318 8.45 4.32 40.35
CA LEU A 318 8.39 2.88 40.65
C LEU A 318 8.28 2.61 42.14
N GLY A 319 8.96 3.38 43.00
CA GLY A 319 8.92 3.19 44.45
C GLY A 319 7.51 3.30 45.06
N PRO A 320 6.80 4.44 44.90
CA PRO A 320 5.42 4.61 45.35
C PRO A 320 4.45 3.64 44.71
N PHE A 321 4.61 3.33 43.41
CA PHE A 321 3.78 2.36 42.71
C PHE A 321 3.94 0.95 43.28
N LYS A 322 5.18 0.50 43.49
CA LYS A 322 5.51 -0.80 44.12
C LYS A 322 4.88 -0.89 45.51
N ARG A 323 5.04 0.15 46.34
CA ARG A 323 4.44 0.21 47.69
C ARG A 323 2.91 0.10 47.64
N LYS A 324 2.25 0.89 46.78
CA LYS A 324 0.78 0.86 46.62
C LYS A 324 0.29 -0.48 46.09
N PHE A 325 0.94 -1.05 45.08
CA PHE A 325 0.58 -2.35 44.49
C PHE A 325 0.65 -3.47 45.53
N PHE A 326 1.74 -3.55 46.31
CA PHE A 326 1.86 -4.55 47.37
C PHE A 326 0.94 -4.29 48.57
N ALA A 327 0.68 -3.02 48.91
CA ALA A 327 -0.29 -2.66 49.95
C ALA A 327 -1.71 -3.09 49.57
N ILE A 328 -2.14 -2.83 48.33
CA ILE A 328 -3.45 -3.25 47.81
C ILE A 328 -3.54 -4.78 47.75
N ARG A 329 -2.52 -5.46 47.23
CA ARG A 329 -2.48 -6.93 47.19
C ARG A 329 -2.56 -7.54 48.59
N ARG A 330 -1.83 -6.97 49.56
CA ARG A 330 -1.91 -7.38 50.96
C ARG A 330 -3.31 -7.14 51.52
N PHE A 331 -3.90 -5.96 51.29
CA PHE A 331 -5.24 -5.63 51.74
C PHE A 331 -6.31 -6.58 51.17
N VAL A 332 -6.27 -6.88 49.86
CA VAL A 332 -7.19 -7.83 49.22
C VAL A 332 -7.03 -9.24 49.81
N ASN A 333 -5.81 -9.70 50.05
CA ASN A 333 -5.56 -11.02 50.64
C ASN A 333 -6.03 -11.12 52.10
N TRP A 334 -5.73 -10.11 52.93
CA TRP A 334 -6.17 -10.07 54.33
C TRP A 334 -7.68 -9.88 54.43
N GLY A 335 -8.25 -8.98 53.62
CA GLY A 335 -9.69 -8.78 53.54
C GLY A 335 -10.44 -10.04 53.14
N PHE A 336 -9.92 -10.78 52.16
CA PHE A 336 -10.47 -12.08 51.76
C PHE A 336 -10.42 -13.09 52.92
N PHE A 337 -9.29 -13.20 53.62
CA PHE A 337 -9.13 -14.13 54.75
C PHE A 337 -10.08 -13.80 55.91
N ILE A 338 -10.19 -12.51 56.26
CA ILE A 338 -11.12 -12.02 57.29
C ILE A 338 -12.57 -12.28 56.87
N ALA A 339 -12.93 -12.02 55.61
CA ALA A 339 -14.29 -12.25 55.11
C ALA A 339 -14.67 -13.74 55.12
N VAL A 340 -13.74 -14.66 54.84
CA VAL A 340 -13.95 -16.11 54.99
C VAL A 340 -14.18 -16.48 56.46
N ILE A 341 -13.38 -15.94 57.39
CA ILE A 341 -13.56 -16.20 58.82
C ILE A 341 -14.92 -15.69 59.31
N LEU A 342 -15.31 -14.48 58.91
CA LEU A 342 -16.61 -13.90 59.24
C LEU A 342 -17.76 -14.71 58.66
N LEU A 343 -17.61 -15.25 57.43
CA LEU A 343 -18.60 -16.14 56.85
C LEU A 343 -18.72 -17.43 57.67
N ILE A 344 -17.61 -18.08 58.01
CA ILE A 344 -17.60 -19.32 58.83
C ILE A 344 -18.21 -19.07 60.21
N ALA A 345 -17.85 -17.96 60.86
CA ALA A 345 -18.40 -17.55 62.15
C ALA A 345 -19.91 -17.24 62.06
N SER A 346 -20.36 -16.60 60.97
CA SER A 346 -21.78 -16.32 60.74
C SER A 346 -22.60 -17.59 60.49
N ILE A 347 -22.06 -18.56 59.76
CA ILE A 347 -22.67 -19.88 59.55
C ILE A 347 -22.76 -20.62 60.88
N PHE A 348 -21.67 -20.67 61.65
CA PHE A 348 -21.62 -21.34 62.94
C PHE A 348 -22.59 -20.72 63.96
N GLY A 349 -22.68 -19.39 64.02
CA GLY A 349 -23.61 -18.69 64.89
C GLY A 349 -25.08 -18.95 64.54
N LEU A 350 -25.42 -19.03 63.24
CA LEU A 350 -26.76 -19.38 62.78
C LEU A 350 -27.14 -20.82 63.12
N THR A 351 -26.19 -21.77 63.05
CA THR A 351 -26.45 -23.19 63.29
C THR A 351 -26.42 -23.61 64.75
N TYR A 352 -25.63 -22.94 65.60
CA TYR A 352 -25.38 -23.39 66.99
C TYR A 352 -25.79 -22.40 68.08
N ILE A 353 -25.86 -21.10 67.78
CA ILE A 353 -26.13 -20.04 68.78
C ILE A 353 -27.53 -19.44 68.59
N HIS A 354 -28.13 -19.58 67.40
CA HIS A 354 -29.47 -19.09 67.01
C HIS A 354 -29.72 -17.57 67.20
N ASP A 355 -28.70 -16.80 67.56
CA ASP A 355 -28.79 -15.35 67.84
C ASP A 355 -28.17 -14.48 66.73
N VAL A 356 -27.78 -15.09 65.59
CA VAL A 356 -27.19 -14.38 64.44
C VAL A 356 -28.25 -14.21 63.34
N SER A 357 -28.51 -12.96 62.94
CA SER A 357 -29.51 -12.68 61.89
C SER A 357 -29.03 -13.11 60.50
N LEU A 358 -29.98 -13.53 59.64
CA LEU A 358 -29.73 -13.88 58.24
C LEU A 358 -29.01 -12.74 57.47
N GLY A 359 -29.25 -11.48 57.88
CA GLY A 359 -28.60 -10.29 57.30
C GLY A 359 -27.08 -10.27 57.47
N VAL A 360 -26.53 -10.81 58.57
CA VAL A 360 -25.07 -10.87 58.80
C VAL A 360 -24.41 -11.86 57.85
N LEU A 361 -25.09 -12.97 57.55
CA LEU A 361 -24.61 -13.98 56.59
C LEU A 361 -24.69 -13.46 55.14
N VAL A 362 -25.75 -12.75 54.79
CA VAL A 362 -25.86 -12.11 53.47
C VAL A 362 -24.81 -11.01 53.30
N PHE A 363 -24.52 -10.23 54.35
CA PHE A 363 -23.48 -9.21 54.34
C PHE A 363 -22.06 -9.80 54.20
N SER A 364 -21.74 -10.87 54.93
CA SER A 364 -20.43 -11.54 54.81
C SER A 364 -20.26 -12.22 53.44
N ALA A 365 -21.31 -12.81 52.87
CA ALA A 365 -21.31 -13.40 51.54
C ALA A 365 -21.19 -12.35 50.41
N THR A 366 -21.84 -11.19 50.54
CA THR A 366 -21.77 -10.10 49.54
C THR A 366 -20.43 -9.38 49.54
N LEU A 367 -19.74 -9.28 50.69
CA LEU A 367 -18.38 -8.72 50.79
C LEU A 367 -17.32 -9.65 50.18
N LEU A 368 -17.57 -10.97 50.18
CA LEU A 368 -16.68 -11.99 49.64
C LEU A 368 -16.56 -11.95 48.11
N LEU A 369 -17.65 -11.66 47.40
CA LEU A 369 -17.69 -11.65 45.94
C LEU A 369 -16.69 -10.66 45.28
N PRO A 370 -16.65 -9.35 45.67
CA PRO A 370 -15.70 -8.40 45.11
C PRO A 370 -14.25 -8.72 45.52
N LEU A 371 -14.02 -9.25 46.72
CA LEU A 371 -12.69 -9.69 47.17
C LEU A 371 -12.21 -10.93 46.41
N MET A 372 -13.11 -11.86 46.05
CA MET A 372 -12.81 -12.99 45.17
C MET A 372 -12.47 -12.53 43.76
N LEU A 373 -13.23 -11.59 43.19
CA LEU A 373 -12.93 -11.00 41.89
C LEU A 373 -11.57 -10.29 41.90
N ALA A 374 -11.31 -9.47 42.92
CA ALA A 374 -10.04 -8.78 43.09
C ALA A 374 -8.88 -9.77 43.26
N LYS A 375 -9.04 -10.82 44.08
CA LYS A 375 -8.04 -11.87 44.25
C LYS A 375 -7.78 -12.62 42.93
N LYS A 376 -8.83 -12.90 42.15
CA LYS A 376 -8.71 -13.49 40.81
C LYS A 376 -7.90 -12.59 39.88
N ILE A 377 -8.21 -11.29 39.84
CA ILE A 377 -7.44 -10.29 39.08
C ILE A 377 -5.97 -10.27 39.50
N PHE A 378 -5.66 -10.30 40.80
CA PHE A 378 -4.28 -10.34 41.31
C PHE A 378 -3.58 -11.70 41.11
N SER A 379 -4.33 -12.76 40.87
CA SER A 379 -3.81 -14.11 40.55
C SER A 379 -3.67 -14.38 39.06
N ASN A 380 -4.28 -13.54 38.19
CA ASN A 380 -4.14 -13.66 36.74
C ASN A 380 -2.67 -13.47 36.32
N SER A 381 -2.30 -14.11 35.21
CA SER A 381 -0.94 -14.11 34.66
C SER A 381 -0.34 -12.71 34.51
N LEU A 382 -1.17 -11.72 34.16
CA LEU A 382 -0.76 -10.32 34.01
C LEU A 382 -0.34 -9.67 35.35
N ALA A 383 -1.17 -9.79 36.39
CA ALA A 383 -0.86 -9.19 37.70
C ALA A 383 0.27 -9.94 38.42
N LYS A 384 0.38 -11.25 38.20
CA LYS A 384 1.52 -12.06 38.64
C LYS A 384 2.80 -11.62 37.94
N GLY A 385 2.78 -11.46 36.62
CA GLY A 385 3.92 -10.96 35.84
C GLY A 385 4.36 -9.55 36.27
N ILE A 386 3.43 -8.64 36.56
CA ILE A 386 3.73 -7.32 37.12
C ILE A 386 4.37 -7.44 38.51
N ALA A 387 3.88 -8.33 39.36
CA ALA A 387 4.46 -8.55 40.69
C ALA A 387 5.89 -9.11 40.61
N ASP A 388 6.12 -10.08 39.73
CA ASP A 388 7.42 -10.72 39.50
C ASP A 388 8.42 -9.70 38.94
N MET A 389 8.01 -8.85 37.99
CA MET A 389 8.83 -7.76 37.45
C MET A 389 9.12 -6.64 38.46
N LEU A 390 8.20 -6.36 39.40
CA LEU A 390 8.43 -5.38 40.47
C LEU A 390 9.35 -5.92 41.57
N GLN A 391 9.47 -7.24 41.70
CA GLN A 391 10.33 -7.92 42.70
C GLN A 391 11.67 -8.37 42.14
N SER A 392 11.80 -8.51 40.82
CA SER A 392 12.99 -9.00 40.16
C SER A 392 14.23 -8.18 40.53
N SER A 393 15.32 -8.88 40.84
CA SER A 393 16.63 -8.26 41.06
C SER A 393 17.18 -7.67 39.75
N GLU A 394 18.24 -6.85 39.84
CA GLU A 394 18.91 -6.33 38.64
C GLU A 394 19.45 -7.46 37.76
N GLU A 395 19.94 -8.55 38.36
CA GLU A 395 20.42 -9.75 37.66
C GLU A 395 19.28 -10.49 36.93
N ASP A 396 18.10 -10.60 37.56
CA ASP A 396 16.93 -11.23 36.94
C ASP A 396 16.42 -10.42 35.74
N LEU A 397 16.46 -9.10 35.83
CA LEU A 397 16.11 -8.20 34.72
C LEU A 397 17.09 -8.34 33.54
N ILE A 398 18.40 -8.46 33.82
CA ILE A 398 19.41 -8.68 32.78
C ILE A 398 19.17 -10.02 32.07
N LYS A 399 18.91 -11.09 32.82
CA LYS A 399 18.59 -12.42 32.25
C LYS A 399 17.32 -12.36 31.39
N LEU A 400 16.30 -11.64 31.83
CA LEU A 400 15.05 -11.49 31.12
C LEU A 400 15.22 -10.67 29.83
N ILE A 401 16.02 -9.60 29.85
CA ILE A 401 16.36 -8.80 28.66
C ILE A 401 17.09 -9.65 27.63
N LYS A 402 18.12 -10.41 28.03
CA LYS A 402 18.85 -11.32 27.13
C LYS A 402 17.93 -12.38 26.51
N LYS A 403 17.00 -12.93 27.30
CA LYS A 403 16.04 -13.93 26.83
C LYS A 403 15.02 -13.38 25.84
N GLN A 404 14.54 -12.15 26.05
CA GLN A 404 13.47 -11.56 25.23
C GLN A 404 13.97 -10.73 24.05
N VAL A 405 15.21 -10.25 24.10
CA VAL A 405 15.81 -9.42 23.06
C VAL A 405 17.11 -10.09 22.61
N PRO A 406 17.06 -11.00 21.62
CA PRO A 406 18.21 -11.79 21.18
C PRO A 406 19.42 -10.93 20.75
N SER A 407 19.17 -9.72 20.23
CA SER A 407 20.23 -8.77 19.88
C SER A 407 21.05 -8.26 21.08
N THR A 408 20.62 -8.53 22.31
CA THR A 408 21.33 -8.16 23.54
C THR A 408 22.26 -9.24 24.09
N GLU A 409 22.29 -10.44 23.48
CA GLU A 409 23.22 -11.51 23.90
C GLU A 409 24.69 -11.09 23.83
N ASN A 410 25.03 -10.25 22.83
CA ASN A 410 26.38 -9.74 22.63
C ASN A 410 26.80 -8.65 23.63
N PHE A 411 25.90 -8.20 24.51
CA PHE A 411 26.22 -7.20 25.53
C PHE A 411 26.72 -7.87 26.81
N SER A 412 27.79 -7.33 27.40
CA SER A 412 28.27 -7.76 28.71
C SER A 412 27.27 -7.37 29.80
N ASP A 413 27.20 -8.18 30.87
CA ASP A 413 26.29 -7.95 32.00
C ASP A 413 26.55 -6.57 32.65
N ASN A 414 27.81 -6.14 32.69
CA ASN A 414 28.19 -4.80 33.16
C ASN A 414 27.60 -3.68 32.29
N THR A 415 27.55 -3.86 30.97
CA THR A 415 26.98 -2.86 30.06
C THR A 415 25.47 -2.77 30.25
N LEU A 416 24.79 -3.92 30.39
CA LEU A 416 23.35 -3.97 30.66
C LEU A 416 23.01 -3.39 32.04
N SER A 417 23.83 -3.62 33.06
CA SER A 417 23.69 -2.97 34.38
C SER A 417 23.82 -1.45 34.28
N LEU A 418 24.82 -0.94 33.56
CA LEU A 418 24.99 0.51 33.36
C LEU A 418 23.79 1.12 32.62
N LEU A 419 23.28 0.46 31.58
CA LEU A 419 22.10 0.88 30.84
C LEU A 419 20.85 0.88 31.72
N LEU A 420 20.63 -0.17 32.52
CA LEU A 420 19.52 -0.26 33.46
C LEU A 420 19.57 0.85 34.51
N LYS A 421 20.74 1.11 35.09
CA LYS A 421 20.95 2.21 36.05
C LYS A 421 20.69 3.57 35.40
N TYR A 422 21.13 3.77 34.17
CA TYR A 422 20.85 4.98 33.41
C TYR A 422 19.34 5.16 33.15
N LEU A 423 18.65 4.11 32.68
CA LEU A 423 17.20 4.14 32.41
C LEU A 423 16.40 4.45 33.68
N LYS A 424 16.74 3.80 34.81
CA LYS A 424 16.09 4.01 36.11
C LYS A 424 16.24 5.43 36.65
N ARG A 425 17.41 6.05 36.44
CA ARG A 425 17.73 7.42 36.88
C ARG A 425 17.30 8.50 35.89
N SER A 426 16.97 8.13 34.66
CA SER A 426 16.53 9.07 33.64
C SER A 426 15.16 9.63 33.97
N ARG A 427 14.94 10.91 33.62
CA ARG A 427 13.62 11.53 33.70
C ARG A 427 12.70 10.92 32.65
N ILE A 428 11.42 10.74 32.99
CA ILE A 428 10.43 10.19 32.05
C ILE A 428 10.35 11.01 30.78
N GLY A 429 10.40 12.34 30.87
CA GLY A 429 10.39 13.20 29.68
C GLY A 429 11.59 12.97 28.75
N VAL A 430 12.76 12.60 29.30
CA VAL A 430 13.96 12.27 28.50
C VAL A 430 13.77 10.92 27.81
N LEU A 431 13.24 9.91 28.52
CA LEU A 431 12.95 8.60 27.94
C LEU A 431 11.85 8.66 26.85
N GLU A 432 10.80 9.45 27.09
CA GLU A 432 9.74 9.69 26.11
C GLU A 432 10.31 10.35 24.85
N LEU A 433 11.14 11.39 25.00
CA LEU A 433 11.82 12.03 23.88
C LEU A 433 12.71 11.03 23.13
N MET A 434 13.53 10.28 23.87
CA MET A 434 14.40 9.24 23.34
C MET A 434 13.63 8.19 22.53
N LEU A 435 12.47 7.74 22.99
CA LEU A 435 11.61 6.79 22.27
C LEU A 435 10.96 7.45 21.05
N LYS A 436 10.42 8.66 21.18
CA LYS A 436 9.80 9.41 20.08
C LYS A 436 10.79 9.70 18.96
N THR A 437 11.99 10.17 19.29
CA THR A 437 13.05 10.44 18.32
C THR A 437 13.46 9.15 17.59
N ARG A 438 13.59 8.02 18.31
CA ARG A 438 13.90 6.72 17.67
C ARG A 438 12.76 6.23 16.78
N LEU A 439 11.52 6.29 17.26
CA LEU A 439 10.35 5.88 16.50
C LEU A 439 10.19 6.73 15.23
N ASN A 440 10.27 8.06 15.35
CA ASN A 440 10.19 8.97 14.22
C ASN A 440 11.36 8.78 13.24
N SER A 441 12.56 8.50 13.73
CA SER A 441 13.72 8.19 12.88
C SER A 441 13.52 6.89 12.10
N VAL A 442 13.08 5.81 12.76
CA VAL A 442 12.77 4.53 12.12
C VAL A 442 11.65 4.70 11.09
N LEU A 443 10.56 5.41 11.43
CA LEU A 443 9.47 5.69 10.50
C LEU A 443 9.92 6.54 9.31
N SER A 444 10.74 7.57 9.54
CA SER A 444 11.30 8.39 8.44
C SER A 444 12.21 7.58 7.53
N MET A 445 13.01 6.69 8.10
CA MET A 445 13.90 5.80 7.36
C MET A 445 13.10 4.81 6.51
N VAL A 446 12.12 4.14 7.11
CA VAL A 446 11.32 3.10 6.42
C VAL A 446 10.37 3.73 5.40
N MET A 447 9.55 4.71 5.80
CA MET A 447 8.46 5.24 4.98
C MET A 447 8.89 6.30 3.97
N ASP A 448 10.02 6.97 4.19
CA ASP A 448 10.44 8.07 3.32
C ASP A 448 11.79 7.81 2.66
N ILE A 449 12.86 7.61 3.44
CA ILE A 449 14.22 7.46 2.89
C ILE A 449 14.32 6.20 2.03
N ASN A 450 14.01 5.02 2.57
CA ASN A 450 14.18 3.74 1.88
C ASN A 450 13.28 3.65 0.64
N LEU A 451 11.99 4.00 0.77
CA LEU A 451 11.07 3.99 -0.37
C LEU A 451 11.49 4.97 -1.47
N LYS A 452 11.95 6.18 -1.12
CA LYS A 452 12.48 7.13 -2.11
C LYS A 452 13.76 6.63 -2.77
N GLN A 453 14.63 5.93 -2.03
CA GLN A 453 15.84 5.34 -2.62
C GLN A 453 15.51 4.20 -3.57
N THR A 454 14.62 3.27 -3.20
CA THR A 454 14.13 2.23 -4.10
C THR A 454 13.55 2.84 -5.38
N ARG A 455 12.70 3.87 -5.25
CA ARG A 455 12.16 4.62 -6.41
C ARG A 455 13.24 5.27 -7.27
N ARG A 456 14.29 5.85 -6.67
CA ARG A 456 15.43 6.43 -7.43
C ARG A 456 16.23 5.35 -8.16
N LEU A 457 16.45 4.20 -7.55
CA LEU A 457 17.13 3.07 -8.17
C LEU A 457 16.32 2.53 -9.34
N ILE A 458 15.01 2.33 -9.16
CA ILE A 458 14.07 1.98 -10.21
C ILE A 458 14.16 3.03 -11.32
N PHE A 459 13.92 4.32 -11.03
CA PHE A 459 14.05 5.40 -12.02
C PHE A 459 15.40 5.39 -12.76
N ASN A 460 16.52 5.17 -12.07
CA ASN A 460 17.85 5.10 -12.70
C ASN A 460 18.02 3.86 -13.58
N ILE A 461 17.45 2.71 -13.23
CA ILE A 461 17.40 1.52 -14.08
C ILE A 461 16.56 1.78 -15.35
N PHE A 462 15.55 2.65 -15.25
CA PHE A 462 14.62 2.97 -16.34
C PHE A 462 15.09 4.12 -17.25
N TYR A 463 15.74 5.13 -16.70
CA TYR A 463 16.03 6.40 -17.37
C TYR A 463 17.48 6.89 -17.23
N GLY A 464 18.29 6.27 -16.36
CA GLY A 464 19.65 6.70 -16.07
C GLY A 464 20.74 5.84 -16.71
N ASP A 465 21.95 6.41 -16.83
CA ASP A 465 23.16 5.77 -17.36
C ASP A 465 23.80 4.74 -16.40
N PHE A 466 23.05 4.19 -15.44
CA PHE A 466 23.60 3.16 -14.55
C PHE A 466 23.79 1.88 -15.37
N TYR A 467 25.04 1.57 -15.70
CA TYR A 467 25.48 0.57 -16.69
C TYR A 467 25.27 0.95 -18.18
N ASP A 468 25.24 2.23 -18.54
CA ASP A 468 25.34 2.67 -19.95
C ASP A 468 24.24 2.11 -20.88
N ASN A 469 23.08 1.74 -20.32
CA ASN A 469 22.00 1.05 -21.04
C ASN A 469 20.64 1.60 -20.63
N ASN A 470 20.14 2.61 -21.34
CA ASN A 470 18.75 3.05 -21.25
C ASN A 470 17.83 1.88 -21.72
N LYS A 471 17.36 1.05 -20.79
CA LYS A 471 16.62 -0.19 -21.10
C LYS A 471 15.33 0.04 -21.89
N LEU A 472 14.69 1.20 -21.72
CA LEU A 472 13.48 1.56 -22.45
C LEU A 472 13.76 2.36 -23.71
N GLY A 473 14.95 2.95 -23.86
CA GLY A 473 15.36 3.70 -25.05
C GLY A 473 14.33 4.77 -25.41
N SER A 474 13.73 4.60 -26.59
CA SER A 474 12.70 5.44 -27.19
C SER A 474 11.26 5.09 -26.81
N ARG A 475 11.04 4.18 -25.86
CA ARG A 475 9.72 3.57 -25.56
C ARG A 475 9.12 3.98 -24.21
N GLY A 476 9.69 4.95 -23.50
CA GLY A 476 9.27 5.30 -22.12
C GLY A 476 8.58 6.65 -21.98
N VAL A 477 7.43 6.68 -21.31
CA VAL A 477 6.73 7.90 -20.87
C VAL A 477 6.54 7.89 -19.37
N PHE A 478 7.12 8.90 -18.70
CA PHE A 478 7.05 9.06 -17.24
C PHE A 478 6.05 10.16 -16.87
N ASN A 479 4.83 9.77 -16.51
CA ASN A 479 3.74 10.67 -16.12
C ASN A 479 3.74 10.87 -14.60
N VAL A 480 4.23 12.01 -14.11
CA VAL A 480 4.38 12.28 -12.68
C VAL A 480 3.54 13.44 -12.17
N ILE A 481 2.92 13.27 -10.99
CA ILE A 481 1.99 14.26 -10.42
C ILE A 481 2.61 15.65 -10.20
N TYR A 482 3.91 15.71 -9.92
CA TYR A 482 4.59 16.98 -9.65
C TYR A 482 5.11 17.66 -10.92
N GLU A 483 5.00 17.04 -12.10
CA GLU A 483 5.63 17.50 -13.35
C GLU A 483 5.31 18.98 -13.62
N LEU A 484 4.03 19.31 -13.61
CA LEU A 484 3.50 20.65 -13.88
C LEU A 484 3.25 21.47 -12.61
N SER A 485 3.73 21.03 -11.45
CA SER A 485 3.53 21.76 -10.18
C SER A 485 4.33 23.07 -10.12
N LEU A 486 3.92 23.99 -9.24
CA LEU A 486 4.66 25.23 -8.98
C LEU A 486 6.05 24.92 -8.42
N GLN A 487 6.13 23.92 -7.53
CA GLN A 487 7.39 23.47 -6.93
C GLN A 487 8.42 23.00 -7.99
N ASN A 488 7.97 22.40 -9.10
CA ASN A 488 8.84 21.85 -10.14
C ASN A 488 9.02 22.76 -11.36
N LYS A 489 8.38 23.95 -11.40
CA LYS A 489 8.33 24.82 -12.59
C LYS A 489 9.72 25.11 -13.18
N HIS A 490 10.68 25.51 -12.34
CA HIS A 490 12.04 25.80 -12.80
C HIS A 490 12.80 24.53 -13.24
N GLY A 491 12.66 23.44 -12.50
CA GLY A 491 13.28 22.14 -12.82
C GLY A 491 12.80 21.62 -14.17
N ARG A 492 11.49 21.65 -14.41
CA ARG A 492 10.87 21.29 -15.69
C ARG A 492 11.37 22.15 -16.86
N GLN A 493 11.39 23.47 -16.70
CA GLN A 493 11.90 24.38 -17.74
C GLN A 493 13.36 24.07 -18.10
N LYS A 494 14.21 23.81 -17.10
CA LYS A 494 15.60 23.40 -17.31
C LYS A 494 15.69 22.05 -18.04
N PHE A 495 14.90 21.07 -17.61
CA PHE A 495 14.86 19.75 -18.24
C PHE A 495 14.46 19.82 -19.72
N LEU A 496 13.35 20.49 -20.03
CA LEU A 496 12.86 20.65 -21.41
C LEU A 496 13.87 21.39 -22.29
N ARG A 497 14.50 22.45 -21.75
CA ARG A 497 15.56 23.19 -22.45
C ARG A 497 16.74 22.30 -22.81
N ASN A 498 17.19 21.46 -21.86
CA ASN A 498 18.29 20.55 -22.10
C ASN A 498 17.93 19.44 -23.10
N LYS A 499 16.70 18.90 -23.01
CA LYS A 499 16.26 17.78 -23.84
C LYS A 499 15.96 18.19 -25.28
N PHE A 500 15.32 19.34 -25.48
CA PHE A 500 14.77 19.76 -26.76
C PHE A 500 15.41 21.02 -27.36
N GLY A 501 16.16 21.81 -26.58
CA GLY A 501 16.78 23.06 -27.03
C GLY A 501 16.04 24.30 -26.52
N LYS A 502 16.32 25.47 -27.12
CA LYS A 502 15.86 26.75 -26.57
C LYS A 502 14.35 27.01 -26.76
N ASP A 503 13.67 26.31 -27.66
CA ASP A 503 12.31 26.64 -28.09
C ASP A 503 11.28 25.53 -27.80
N ILE A 504 10.73 25.50 -26.58
CA ILE A 504 9.36 24.99 -26.39
C ILE A 504 8.54 25.94 -25.46
N PRO A 505 8.31 27.21 -25.86
CA PRO A 505 7.24 28.04 -25.29
C PRO A 505 5.91 27.28 -25.15
N LEU A 506 5.57 26.47 -26.16
CA LEU A 506 4.34 25.69 -26.22
C LEU A 506 4.04 24.86 -24.95
N LEU A 507 5.04 24.22 -24.33
CA LEU A 507 4.85 23.35 -23.16
C LEU A 507 5.12 24.06 -21.81
N THR A 508 5.55 25.32 -21.84
CA THR A 508 6.04 26.04 -20.65
C THR A 508 5.33 27.36 -20.38
N GLU A 509 4.73 27.97 -21.39
CA GLU A 509 3.99 29.24 -21.32
C GLU A 509 2.47 29.02 -21.29
N GLY A 510 1.75 29.94 -20.62
CA GLY A 510 0.30 29.87 -20.46
C GLY A 510 -0.17 28.75 -19.52
N CYS A 511 0.70 28.22 -18.67
CA CYS A 511 0.43 27.09 -17.79
C CYS A 511 0.02 27.50 -16.36
N GLU A 512 -0.26 28.78 -16.08
CA GLU A 512 -0.50 29.29 -14.72
C GLU A 512 -1.67 28.59 -14.02
N ALA A 513 -2.78 28.36 -14.74
CA ALA A 513 -3.94 27.65 -14.22
C ALA A 513 -3.58 26.19 -13.91
N LEU A 514 -2.92 25.50 -14.86
CA LEU A 514 -2.44 24.13 -14.71
C LEU A 514 -1.49 23.98 -13.51
N ASN A 515 -0.57 24.94 -13.33
CA ASN A 515 0.41 24.88 -12.26
C ASN A 515 -0.24 24.95 -10.87
N LYS A 516 -1.31 25.74 -10.72
CA LYS A 516 -2.07 25.82 -9.45
C LYS A 516 -2.78 24.50 -9.14
N VAL A 517 -3.43 23.89 -10.14
CA VAL A 517 -4.12 22.60 -9.98
C VAL A 517 -3.11 21.48 -9.68
N ALA A 518 -1.99 21.43 -10.40
CA ALA A 518 -0.92 20.47 -10.15
C ALA A 518 -0.28 20.62 -8.76
N GLU A 519 -0.14 21.86 -8.26
CA GLU A 519 0.36 22.12 -6.90
C GLU A 519 -0.63 21.63 -5.84
N SER A 520 -1.93 21.87 -6.04
CA SER A 520 -2.99 21.33 -5.17
C SER A 520 -2.97 19.79 -5.18
N ALA A 521 -2.89 19.16 -6.35
CA ALA A 521 -2.84 17.71 -6.49
C ALA A 521 -1.60 17.08 -5.81
N ARG A 522 -0.42 17.67 -6.01
CA ARG A 522 0.86 17.19 -5.45
C ARG A 522 0.87 17.15 -3.92
N THR A 523 0.15 18.08 -3.29
CA THR A 523 0.13 18.27 -1.84
C THR A 523 -0.98 17.49 -1.14
N VAL A 524 -1.79 16.70 -1.86
CA VAL A 524 -2.75 15.77 -1.24
C VAL A 524 -1.96 14.70 -0.49
N GLU A 525 -2.38 14.31 0.71
CA GLU A 525 -1.67 13.28 1.48
C GLU A 525 -1.79 11.88 0.86
N THR A 526 -0.84 11.00 1.16
CA THR A 526 -0.90 9.59 0.74
C THR A 526 -1.70 8.79 1.76
N SER A 527 -3.02 8.89 1.69
CA SER A 527 -3.98 8.20 2.56
C SER A 527 -4.90 7.28 1.75
N LEU A 528 -5.60 6.37 2.44
CA LEU A 528 -6.66 5.53 1.85
C LEU A 528 -8.05 6.19 1.97
N TRP A 529 -8.09 7.52 2.09
CA TRP A 529 -9.31 8.34 2.14
C TRP A 529 -8.94 9.80 1.89
N TYR A 530 -9.81 10.57 1.25
CA TYR A 530 -9.70 12.03 1.28
C TYR A 530 -10.26 12.55 2.60
N ASP A 531 -9.54 13.43 3.29
CA ASP A 531 -10.03 14.01 4.53
C ASP A 531 -11.19 15.01 4.30
N LYS A 532 -11.78 15.52 5.39
CA LYS A 532 -12.92 16.45 5.30
C LYS A 532 -12.59 17.75 4.58
N GLU A 533 -11.35 18.24 4.71
CA GLU A 533 -10.90 19.47 4.08
C GLU A 533 -10.68 19.25 2.58
N ASP A 534 -10.02 18.16 2.21
CA ASP A 534 -9.79 17.75 0.83
C ASP A 534 -11.10 17.54 0.07
N GLN A 535 -12.08 16.90 0.70
CA GLN A 535 -13.41 16.72 0.11
C GLN A 535 -14.16 18.04 -0.07
N LYS A 536 -14.14 18.91 0.96
CA LYS A 536 -14.77 20.24 0.90
C LYS A 536 -14.18 21.06 -0.26
N ASN A 537 -12.87 20.97 -0.45
CA ASN A 537 -12.13 21.65 -1.50
C ASN A 537 -12.16 20.89 -2.84
N LYS A 538 -12.84 19.74 -2.90
CA LYS A 538 -12.95 18.86 -4.08
C LYS A 538 -11.58 18.48 -4.68
N ARG A 539 -10.56 18.26 -3.85
CA ARG A 539 -9.18 18.01 -4.28
C ARG A 539 -9.01 16.72 -5.09
N ILE A 540 -9.95 15.77 -4.99
CA ILE A 540 -10.02 14.63 -5.91
C ILE A 540 -10.10 15.09 -7.38
N ASN A 541 -10.87 16.14 -7.67
CA ASN A 541 -10.95 16.72 -9.02
C ASN A 541 -9.61 17.31 -9.44
N ASP A 542 -8.86 17.92 -8.53
CA ASP A 542 -7.53 18.47 -8.83
C ASP A 542 -6.56 17.35 -9.20
N VAL A 543 -6.58 16.24 -8.44
CA VAL A 543 -5.72 15.08 -8.70
C VAL A 543 -6.07 14.40 -10.03
N VAL A 544 -7.36 14.21 -10.31
CA VAL A 544 -7.82 13.62 -11.58
C VAL A 544 -7.50 14.54 -12.76
N ALA A 545 -7.78 15.84 -12.66
CA ALA A 545 -7.41 16.84 -13.67
C ALA A 545 -5.90 16.83 -13.92
N CYS A 546 -5.10 16.78 -12.84
CA CYS A 546 -3.65 16.68 -12.93
C CYS A 546 -3.19 15.43 -13.69
N GLY A 547 -3.82 14.27 -13.44
CA GLY A 547 -3.59 13.06 -14.22
C GLY A 547 -3.88 13.26 -15.72
N GLN A 548 -4.97 13.94 -16.06
CA GLN A 548 -5.39 14.17 -17.45
C GLN A 548 -4.44 15.11 -18.20
N PHE A 549 -4.22 16.33 -17.70
CA PHE A 549 -3.40 17.31 -18.42
C PHE A 549 -1.91 16.94 -18.40
N THR A 550 -1.43 16.24 -17.37
CA THR A 550 -0.04 15.78 -17.35
C THR A 550 0.17 14.67 -18.36
N THR A 551 -0.79 13.76 -18.53
CA THR A 551 -0.78 12.74 -19.60
C THR A 551 -0.68 13.40 -20.97
N CYS A 552 -1.47 14.43 -21.24
CA CYS A 552 -1.37 15.22 -22.47
C CYS A 552 0.04 15.79 -22.68
N ALA A 553 0.59 16.47 -21.67
CA ALA A 553 1.91 17.07 -21.75
C ALA A 553 3.02 16.03 -22.00
N LYS A 554 2.97 14.89 -21.31
CA LYS A 554 4.00 13.84 -21.45
C LYS A 554 3.92 13.10 -22.77
N LEU A 555 2.72 12.90 -23.33
CA LEU A 555 2.57 12.37 -24.68
C LEU A 555 3.06 13.36 -25.75
N LEU A 556 2.87 14.67 -25.57
CA LEU A 556 3.50 15.68 -26.44
C LEU A 556 5.03 15.65 -26.35
N GLU A 557 5.59 15.55 -25.15
CA GLU A 557 7.04 15.39 -24.98
C GLU A 557 7.56 14.12 -25.64
N TYR A 558 6.80 13.02 -25.59
CA TYR A 558 7.11 11.78 -26.28
C TYR A 558 7.12 11.96 -27.80
N ILE A 559 6.09 12.61 -28.35
CA ILE A 559 6.00 12.91 -29.77
C ILE A 559 7.16 13.77 -30.24
N PHE A 560 7.50 14.85 -29.52
CA PHE A 560 8.64 15.69 -29.88
C PHE A 560 9.97 14.95 -29.79
N PHE A 561 10.09 14.01 -28.86
CA PHE A 561 11.25 13.12 -28.78
C PHE A 561 11.33 12.19 -29.99
N VAL A 562 10.22 11.56 -30.39
CA VAL A 562 10.15 10.69 -31.59
C VAL A 562 10.46 11.48 -32.86
N GLU A 563 9.86 12.66 -33.05
CA GLU A 563 10.13 13.54 -34.20
C GLU A 563 11.60 13.96 -34.27
N LYS A 564 12.20 14.35 -33.14
CA LYS A 564 13.62 14.69 -33.08
C LYS A 564 14.50 13.49 -33.45
N THR A 565 14.09 12.28 -33.07
CA THR A 565 14.84 11.05 -33.34
C THR A 565 14.73 10.63 -34.81
N LEU A 566 13.55 10.74 -35.42
CA LEU A 566 13.33 10.51 -36.85
C LEU A 566 14.14 11.48 -37.73
N ASN A 567 14.37 12.71 -37.25
CA ASN A 567 15.14 13.74 -37.96
C ASN A 567 16.64 13.70 -37.65
N ASP A 568 17.12 12.84 -36.74
CA ASP A 568 18.54 12.72 -36.39
C ASP A 568 19.20 11.59 -37.20
N PRO A 569 20.09 11.90 -38.18
CA PRO A 569 20.74 10.88 -38.99
C PRO A 569 21.53 9.85 -38.18
N LYS A 570 22.01 10.21 -36.98
CA LYS A 570 22.76 9.30 -36.10
C LYS A 570 21.87 8.28 -35.39
N LYS A 571 20.55 8.49 -35.37
CA LYS A 571 19.55 7.64 -34.70
C LYS A 571 18.49 7.08 -35.65
N ALA A 572 18.70 7.22 -36.96
CA ALA A 572 17.75 6.83 -38.00
C ALA A 572 17.33 5.35 -37.96
N ASN A 573 18.14 4.49 -37.34
CA ASN A 573 17.85 3.05 -37.20
C ASN A 573 17.15 2.69 -35.88
N THR A 574 16.75 3.65 -35.05
CA THR A 574 16.10 3.38 -33.74
C THR A 574 14.57 3.47 -33.80
N ILE A 575 14.03 4.29 -34.69
CA ILE A 575 12.59 4.45 -34.93
C ILE A 575 12.37 4.56 -36.43
N VAL A 576 11.49 3.73 -36.98
CA VAL A 576 11.15 3.73 -38.41
C VAL A 576 9.63 3.62 -38.54
N LEU A 577 8.98 4.68 -39.03
CA LEU A 577 7.54 4.71 -39.22
C LEU A 577 7.22 4.56 -40.71
N ASP A 578 6.37 3.60 -41.05
CA ASP A 578 5.81 3.51 -42.40
C ASP A 578 4.77 4.62 -42.65
N ALA A 579 4.22 4.67 -43.87
CA ALA A 579 3.26 5.70 -44.26
C ALA A 579 1.99 5.70 -43.39
N GLU A 580 1.51 4.53 -42.96
CA GLU A 580 0.32 4.39 -42.13
C GLU A 580 0.60 4.88 -40.70
N GLN A 581 1.71 4.44 -40.11
CA GLN A 581 2.13 4.84 -38.77
C GLN A 581 2.45 6.34 -38.70
N LEU A 582 2.97 6.94 -39.77
CA LEU A 582 3.18 8.39 -39.87
C LEU A 582 1.85 9.16 -39.83
N VAL A 583 0.78 8.65 -40.46
CA VAL A 583 -0.55 9.27 -40.42
C VAL A 583 -1.14 9.19 -39.02
N ILE A 584 -1.08 8.02 -38.39
CA ILE A 584 -1.52 7.81 -37.01
C ILE A 584 -0.78 8.77 -36.06
N PHE A 585 0.55 8.80 -36.18
CA PHE A 585 1.42 9.63 -35.34
C PHE A 585 1.10 11.13 -35.47
N LYS A 586 0.91 11.65 -36.69
CA LYS A 586 0.54 13.04 -36.93
C LYS A 586 -0.86 13.38 -36.39
N SER A 587 -1.83 12.49 -36.59
CA SER A 587 -3.20 12.70 -36.10
C SER A 587 -3.26 12.71 -34.57
N VAL A 588 -2.51 11.84 -33.89
CA VAL A 588 -2.37 11.87 -32.42
C VAL A 588 -1.72 13.19 -31.97
N LYS A 589 -0.65 13.65 -32.64
CA LYS A 589 -0.01 14.94 -32.34
C LYS A 589 -1.00 16.10 -32.43
N GLU A 590 -1.79 16.17 -33.49
CA GLU A 590 -2.77 17.26 -33.69
C GLU A 590 -3.85 17.27 -32.62
N GLN A 591 -4.35 16.10 -32.20
CA GLN A 591 -5.29 15.99 -31.08
C GLN A 591 -4.67 16.55 -29.79
N LEU A 592 -3.49 16.07 -29.43
CA LEU A 592 -2.79 16.48 -28.21
C LEU A 592 -2.48 17.98 -28.18
N LEU A 593 -2.10 18.58 -29.32
CA LEU A 593 -1.85 20.03 -29.41
C LEU A 593 -3.12 20.83 -29.14
N ARG A 594 -4.25 20.43 -29.72
CA ARG A 594 -5.55 21.09 -29.49
C ARG A 594 -5.99 20.95 -28.03
N ASP A 595 -5.88 19.75 -27.47
CA ASP A 595 -6.27 19.48 -26.09
C ASP A 595 -5.36 20.21 -25.11
N TRP A 596 -4.07 20.35 -25.40
CA TRP A 596 -3.12 21.10 -24.58
C TRP A 596 -3.47 22.57 -24.47
N GLU A 597 -3.80 23.22 -25.59
CA GLU A 597 -4.27 24.62 -25.56
C GLU A 597 -5.60 24.75 -24.81
N ARG A 598 -6.48 23.76 -24.91
CA ARG A 598 -7.73 23.74 -24.13
C ARG A 598 -7.45 23.59 -22.62
N PHE A 599 -6.52 22.73 -22.22
CA PHE A 599 -6.15 22.54 -20.82
C PHE A 599 -5.54 23.81 -20.20
N LYS A 600 -4.76 24.59 -20.96
CA LYS A 600 -4.24 25.88 -20.49
C LYS A 600 -5.35 26.86 -20.10
N ILE A 601 -6.45 26.84 -20.84
CA ILE A 601 -7.62 27.70 -20.60
C ILE A 601 -8.48 27.14 -19.46
N ASP A 602 -8.81 25.84 -19.53
CA ASP A 602 -9.66 25.15 -18.57
C ASP A 602 -9.04 23.80 -18.17
N PRO A 603 -8.29 23.74 -17.04
CA PRO A 603 -7.69 22.50 -16.56
C PRO A 603 -8.71 21.38 -16.27
N TYR A 604 -9.99 21.71 -16.06
CA TYR A 604 -11.02 20.77 -15.61
C TYR A 604 -11.96 20.32 -16.73
N PHE A 605 -11.75 20.73 -17.99
CA PHE A 605 -12.74 20.47 -19.05
C PHE A 605 -13.08 18.97 -19.20
N GLN A 606 -12.08 18.09 -19.01
CA GLN A 606 -12.24 16.64 -19.02
C GLN A 606 -12.93 16.12 -17.76
N VAL A 607 -12.52 16.57 -16.57
CA VAL A 607 -13.19 16.23 -15.31
C VAL A 607 -14.68 16.57 -15.39
N ILE A 608 -15.01 17.75 -15.91
CA ILE A 608 -16.40 18.18 -16.11
C ILE A 608 -17.13 17.25 -17.09
N ALA A 609 -16.47 16.81 -18.17
CA ALA A 609 -17.06 15.88 -19.13
C ALA A 609 -17.36 14.52 -18.50
N TYR A 610 -16.42 13.95 -17.75
CA TYR A 610 -16.62 12.66 -17.07
C TYR A 610 -17.60 12.73 -15.90
N ASN A 611 -17.60 13.84 -15.16
CA ASN A 611 -18.52 14.05 -14.05
C ASN A 611 -19.98 14.20 -14.50
N ARG A 612 -20.27 14.37 -15.80
CA ARG A 612 -21.65 14.30 -16.32
C ARG A 612 -22.22 12.90 -16.33
N PHE A 613 -21.38 11.89 -16.20
CA PHE A 613 -21.83 10.51 -16.08
C PHE A 613 -22.00 10.06 -14.62
N LEU A 614 -21.56 10.88 -13.64
CA LEU A 614 -21.87 10.72 -12.22
C LEU A 614 -23.32 11.15 -11.94
#